data_AF-A0AAN0T727-F1
#
_entry.id   AF-A0AAN0T727-F1
#
_cell.length_a   1.000
_cell.length_b   1.000
_cell.length_c   1.000
_cell.angle_alpha   90.00
_cell.angle_beta   90.00
_cell.angle_gamma   90.00
#
_symmetry.space_group_name_H-M   'P 1'
#
loop_
_entity.id
_entity.type
_entity.pdbx_description
1 polymer ?
#
loop_
_entity_poly.entity_id
_entity_poly.type
_entity_poly.pdbx_seq_one_letter_code
_entity_poly.pdbx_strand_id
1 'polypeptide(L)' 'MRNHPYEEYENTDLWNTIWMAIDDLVKNQDLKERTPRAYIVGYLCEKILKDGTL' A
#
# COMPACT_ATOMS: atom_id res chain seq x y z
N MET A 1 4.53 9.20 17.89
CA MET A 1 3.98 7.83 18.00
C MET A 1 3.83 7.34 16.57
N ARG A 2 4.33 6.13 16.25
CA ARG A 2 4.06 5.56 14.92
C ARG A 2 2.65 4.97 14.91
N ASN A 3 1.80 5.38 13.98
CA ASN A 3 0.44 4.88 13.82
C ASN A 3 0.41 3.47 13.21
N HIS A 4 1.45 3.09 12.45
CA HIS A 4 1.66 1.75 11.89
C HIS A 4 3.13 1.50 11.51
N PRO A 5 3.53 0.23 11.28
CA PRO A 5 4.93 -0.10 10.96
C PRO A 5 5.43 0.49 9.64
N TYR A 6 4.54 0.88 8.73
CA TYR A 6 4.86 1.24 7.34
C TYR A 6 5.00 2.74 7.05
N GLU A 7 5.15 3.59 8.07
CA GLU A 7 5.24 5.05 7.90
C GLU A 7 6.39 5.49 6.98
N GLU A 8 7.48 4.72 6.93
CA GLU A 8 8.64 5.05 6.09
C GLU A 8 8.34 5.05 4.59
N TYR A 9 7.23 4.42 4.18
CA TYR A 9 6.80 4.36 2.79
C TYR A 9 5.80 5.46 2.42
N GLU A 10 5.19 6.14 3.40
CA GLU A 10 4.20 7.17 3.13
C GLU A 10 4.76 8.30 2.27
N ASN A 11 3.92 8.89 1.43
CA ASN A 11 4.26 9.98 0.51
C ASN A 11 5.34 9.65 -0.54
N THR A 12 5.82 8.41 -0.62
CA THR A 12 6.65 7.95 -1.74
C THR A 12 5.80 7.73 -2.99
N ASP A 13 6.41 7.81 -4.17
CA ASP A 13 5.73 7.55 -5.45
C ASP A 13 5.15 6.14 -5.51
N LEU A 14 5.88 5.15 -4.98
CA LEU A 14 5.43 3.76 -4.91
C LEU A 14 4.17 3.62 -4.04
N TRP A 15 4.18 4.22 -2.86
CA TRP A 15 3.01 4.23 -1.96
C TRP A 15 1.80 4.87 -2.63
N ASN A 16 1.96 6.06 -3.19
CA ASN A 16 0.87 6.77 -3.85
C ASN A 16 0.31 5.97 -5.03
N THR A 17 1.19 5.34 -5.81
CA THR A 17 0.79 4.49 -6.95
C THR A 17 -0.03 3.28 -6.50
N ILE A 18 0.46 2.53 -5.51
CA ILE A 18 -0.25 1.34 -4.98
C ILE A 18 -1.56 1.75 -4.30
N TRP A 19 -1.55 2.85 -3.55
CA TRP A 19 -2.74 3.38 -2.92
C TRP A 19 -3.85 3.68 -3.93
N MET A 20 -3.52 4.38 -5.02
CA MET A 20 -4.47 4.67 -6.10
C MET A 20 -4.94 3.39 -6.80
N ALA A 21 -4.05 2.44 -7.07
CA ALA A 21 -4.43 1.16 -7.68
C ALA A 21 -5.43 0.38 -6.81
N ILE A 22 -5.21 0.32 -5.48
CA ILE A 22 -6.17 -0.31 -4.56
C ILE A 22 -7.49 0.45 -4.53
N ASP A 23 -7.45 1.79 -4.58
CA ASP A 23 -8.66 2.62 -4.62
C ASP A 23 -9.54 2.30 -5.84
N ASP A 24 -8.92 2.18 -7.01
CA ASP A 24 -9.61 1.81 -8.25
C ASP A 24 -10.21 0.39 -8.18
N LEU A 25 -9.47 -0.57 -7.63
CA LEU A 25 -9.96 -1.95 -7.44
C LEU A 25 -11.14 -2.03 -6.46
N VAL A 26 -11.13 -1.21 -5.40
CA VAL A 26 -12.25 -1.15 -4.45
C VAL A 26 -13.47 -0.49 -5.09
N LYS A 27 -13.27 0.60 -5.85
CA LYS A 27 -14.34 1.29 -6.58
C LYS A 27 -15.01 0.38 -7.61
N ASN A 28 -14.22 -0.44 -8.31
CA ASN A 28 -14.71 -1.39 -9.30
C ASN A 28 -15.28 -2.68 -8.67
N GLN A 29 -15.27 -2.80 -7.34
CA GLN A 29 -15.70 -3.98 -6.58
C GLN A 29 -14.86 -5.25 -6.84
N ASP A 30 -13.69 -5.12 -7.46
CA ASP A 30 -12.74 -6.21 -7.67
C ASP A 30 -12.07 -6.64 -6.36
N LEU A 31 -11.93 -5.70 -5.42
CA LEU A 31 -11.32 -5.92 -4.11
C LEU A 31 -12.19 -5.35 -2.99
N LYS A 32 -12.27 -6.09 -1.87
CA LYS A 32 -12.82 -5.60 -0.61
C LYS A 32 -11.74 -5.61 0.47
N GLU A 33 -11.38 -4.42 0.95
CA GLU A 33 -10.43 -4.28 2.05
C GLU A 33 -11.03 -4.82 3.36
N ARG A 34 -10.23 -5.58 4.11
CA ARG A 34 -10.61 -6.13 5.43
C ARG A 34 -9.75 -5.60 6.57
N THR A 35 -8.71 -4.85 6.22
CA THR A 35 -7.75 -4.22 7.12
C THR A 35 -7.54 -2.78 6.66
N PRO A 36 -7.00 -1.88 7.51
CA PRO A 36 -6.74 -0.50 7.08
C PRO A 36 -5.79 -0.45 5.89
N ARG A 37 -6.12 0.39 4.89
CA ARG A 37 -5.38 0.51 3.62
C ARG A 37 -3.88 0.71 3.81
N ALA A 38 -3.48 1.49 4.81
CA ALA A 38 -2.07 1.74 5.14
C ALA A 38 -1.27 0.46 5.45
N TYR A 39 -1.89 -0.56 6.06
CA TYR A 39 -1.24 -1.86 6.27
C TYR A 39 -1.08 -2.65 4.97
N ILE A 40 -2.06 -2.56 4.07
CA ILE A 40 -2.04 -3.24 2.78
C ILE A 40 -0.98 -2.61 1.87
N VAL A 41 -1.05 -1.29 1.68
CA VAL A 41 -0.12 -0.52 0.85
C VAL A 41 1.30 -0.64 1.40
N GLY A 42 1.46 -0.48 2.72
CA GLY A 42 2.75 -0.58 3.37
C GLY A 42 3.43 -1.94 3.22
N TYR A 43 2.68 -3.03 3.37
CA TYR A 43 3.18 -4.38 3.11
C TYR A 43 3.63 -4.57 1.65
N LEU A 44 2.87 -4.05 0.69
CA LEU A 44 3.22 -4.15 -0.72
C LEU A 44 4.47 -3.31 -1.07
N CYS A 45 4.58 -2.09 -0.52
CA CYS A 45 5.79 -1.28 -0.63
C CYS A 45 7.02 -2.03 -0.09
N GLU A 46 6.91 -2.56 1.14
CA GLU A 46 7.97 -3.35 1.77
C GLU A 46 8.39 -4.52 0.87
N LYS A 47 7.42 -5.27 0.34
CA LYS A 47 7.67 -6.43 -0.49
C LYS A 47 8.38 -6.08 -1.79
N ILE A 48 7.91 -5.06 -2.51
CA ILE A 48 8.50 -4.64 -3.77
C ILE A 48 9.94 -4.13 -3.56
N LEU A 49 10.17 -3.35 -2.50
CA LEU A 49 11.48 -2.76 -2.21
C LEU A 49 12.49 -3.78 -1.63
N LYS A 50 12.04 -4.76 -0.85
CA LYS A 50 12.92 -5.78 -0.24
C LYS A 50 13.18 -6.98 -1.16
N ASP A 51 12.20 -7.37 -1.98
CA ASP A 51 12.30 -8.56 -2.83
C ASP A 51 12.90 -8.24 -4.22
N GLY A 52 13.34 -6.99 -4.47
CA GLY A 52 14.29 -6.66 -5.55
C GLY A 52 13.77 -6.83 -6.99
N THR A 53 12.47 -6.80 -7.21
CA THR A 53 11.89 -6.71 -8.57
C THR A 53 11.74 -5.25 -9.00
N LEU A 54 12.89 -4.61 -9.29
CA LEU A 54 13.03 -3.49 -10.22
C LEU A 54 14.35 -3.65 -10.98
#